data_AF-A0A2E9QHF2-F1
#
_entry.id   AF-A0A2E9QHF2-F1
#
_cell.length_a   1.000
_cell.length_b   1.000
_cell.length_c   1.000
_cell.angle_alpha   90.00
_cell.angle_beta   90.00
_cell.angle_gamma   90.00
#
_symmetry.space_group_name_H-M   'P 1'
#
loop_
_entity.id
_entity.type
_entity.pdbx_description
1 polymer ?
#
loop_
_entity_poly.entity_id
_entity_poly.type
_entity_poly.pdbx_seq_one_letter_code
_entity_poly.pdbx_strand_id
1 'polypeptide(L)'
;MKKFIFLLLFFFSISLIGQNKVNPNLFGFRTSLAFVFFDIQDSIFMNEVKSISPNVLSFPGGFGNFYHLEGAGYGIKLDEIKKYHKQSKIKTVSNLKKIMSNKNHQENYIYDFIEMVKKTGSSAIYDANIISSDLNEVLNIIKLLLDSNINLLGVELGGELSNRSYSHFMNIDNYISLSKLYAKSIREVYKELPIAVVSAPNNRGSIKLENWNNKLAKENFYDAIIIHPYAKIVKGKDVEGRMLTVIPEGADKNDAYEIYKNRAIKYIILDFKLEIDKYNKTYNNKTIWLTEWNLQMSSITGNTLLQALFVAHQLIELASLNNSNIDIATFHNLAGRTISGSMIMSRNNKTNKNASFNSMRIVKELFRDSLFLAHKSEIKKDCFEYCFMLEDGNKKLYYWINWTGEPIKTDVRLTGKKSEYFGENLFDKNSDNTEFQYNMMDFVDSEVKLAPYSVTLFEVINN
;
A
#
# COMPACT_ATOMS: atom_id res chain seq x y z
N MET A 1 31.90 20.43 -64.67
CA MET A 1 31.07 19.45 -63.93
C MET A 1 31.80 19.02 -62.65
N LYS A 2 31.41 19.55 -61.49
CA LYS A 2 31.78 18.99 -60.18
C LYS A 2 30.51 18.97 -59.34
N LYS A 3 29.95 17.77 -59.18
CA LYS A 3 28.73 17.52 -58.39
C LYS A 3 29.09 17.65 -56.91
N PHE A 4 28.46 18.59 -56.23
CA PHE A 4 28.43 18.64 -54.77
C PHE A 4 27.53 17.51 -54.27
N ILE A 5 28.09 16.56 -53.53
CA ILE A 5 27.36 15.52 -52.82
C ILE A 5 26.93 16.12 -51.49
N PHE A 6 25.62 16.34 -51.32
CA PHE A 6 25.02 16.67 -50.04
C PHE A 6 24.93 15.38 -49.21
N LEU A 7 25.77 15.26 -48.19
CA LEU A 7 25.70 14.17 -47.22
C LEU A 7 24.64 14.54 -46.17
N LEU A 8 23.43 14.00 -46.32
CA LEU A 8 22.36 14.16 -45.34
C LEU A 8 22.64 13.20 -44.17
N LEU A 9 23.26 13.70 -43.11
CA LEU A 9 23.38 12.99 -41.83
C LEU A 9 22.00 12.95 -41.16
N PHE A 10 21.25 11.88 -41.42
CA PHE A 10 20.14 11.49 -40.57
C PHE A 10 20.71 11.09 -39.20
N PHE A 11 20.75 12.04 -38.28
CA PHE A 11 20.82 11.72 -36.86
C PHE A 11 19.50 11.03 -36.49
N PHE A 12 19.50 9.70 -36.55
CA PHE A 12 18.60 8.92 -35.71
C PHE A 12 19.00 9.19 -34.26
N SER A 13 18.38 10.20 -33.65
CA SER A 13 18.28 10.26 -32.21
C SER A 13 17.45 9.03 -31.81
N ILE A 14 18.13 7.93 -31.49
CA ILE A 14 17.55 6.90 -30.66
C ILE A 14 17.24 7.64 -29.36
N SER A 15 15.98 8.02 -29.18
CA SER A 15 15.46 8.35 -27.87
C SER A 15 15.69 7.09 -27.04
N LEU A 16 16.78 7.08 -26.28
CA LEU A 16 16.92 6.26 -25.09
C LEU A 16 15.73 6.66 -24.22
N ILE A 17 14.61 5.96 -24.40
CA ILE A 17 13.50 6.03 -23.46
C ILE A 17 14.11 5.52 -22.16
N GLY A 18 14.46 6.46 -21.27
CA GLY A 18 14.96 6.12 -19.95
C GLY A 18 13.97 5.16 -19.32
N GLN A 19 14.41 3.93 -19.05
CA GLN A 19 13.56 2.96 -18.38
C GLN A 19 13.34 3.47 -16.96
N ASN A 20 12.08 3.50 -16.51
CA ASN A 20 11.78 4.03 -15.19
C ASN A 20 12.29 3.04 -14.13
N LYS A 21 13.08 3.57 -13.19
CA LYS A 21 13.51 2.83 -12.02
C LYS A 21 12.30 2.55 -11.13
N VAL A 22 12.32 1.39 -10.48
CA VAL A 22 11.34 1.03 -9.46
C VAL A 22 11.40 2.09 -8.36
N ASN A 23 10.25 2.70 -8.07
CA ASN A 23 10.14 3.68 -7.01
C ASN A 23 10.10 2.96 -5.64
N PRO A 24 11.10 3.16 -4.76
CA PRO A 24 11.15 2.49 -3.45
C PRO A 24 9.98 2.88 -2.54
N ASN A 25 9.37 4.05 -2.75
CA ASN A 25 8.26 4.55 -1.95
C ASN A 25 6.93 3.82 -2.19
N LEU A 26 6.90 2.91 -3.18
CA LEU A 26 5.75 2.02 -3.41
C LEU A 26 5.67 0.85 -2.42
N PHE A 27 6.74 0.60 -1.65
CA PHE A 27 6.78 -0.44 -0.62
C PHE A 27 6.60 0.13 0.78
N GLY A 28 5.44 0.76 0.99
CA GLY A 28 5.07 1.34 2.27
C GLY A 28 3.94 0.62 2.98
N PHE A 29 3.71 0.99 4.24
CA PHE A 29 2.68 0.38 5.08
C PHE A 29 2.00 1.41 5.99
N ARG A 30 0.67 1.27 6.12
CA ARG A 30 -0.07 1.98 7.16
C ARG A 30 0.27 1.36 8.53
N THR A 31 0.29 2.18 9.58
CA THR A 31 0.52 1.74 10.98
C THR A 31 -0.74 1.92 11.86
N SER A 32 -1.91 1.99 11.23
CA SER A 32 -3.21 2.22 11.89
C SER A 32 -3.40 1.30 13.08
N LEU A 33 -3.51 1.84 14.29
CA LEU A 33 -3.69 1.11 15.55
C LEU A 33 -2.59 0.10 15.93
N ALA A 34 -1.45 0.05 15.23
CA ALA A 34 -0.38 -0.90 15.52
C ALA A 34 0.07 -0.81 16.98
N PHE A 35 0.35 0.41 17.43
CA PHE A 35 0.90 0.71 18.77
C PHE A 35 -0.10 0.48 19.93
N VAL A 36 -1.39 0.30 19.63
CA VAL A 36 -2.36 -0.15 20.66
C VAL A 36 -2.11 -1.62 21.02
N PHE A 37 -1.70 -2.41 20.03
CA PHE A 37 -1.65 -3.87 20.15
C PHE A 37 -0.25 -4.42 20.31
N PHE A 38 0.75 -3.72 19.80
CA PHE A 38 2.14 -4.13 19.79
C PHE A 38 3.02 -3.14 20.54
N ASP A 39 4.04 -3.68 21.19
CA ASP A 39 5.11 -2.94 21.85
C ASP A 39 6.34 -2.95 20.93
N ILE A 40 6.91 -1.79 20.65
CA ILE A 40 8.11 -1.64 19.83
C ILE A 40 9.40 -2.11 20.52
N GLN A 41 9.34 -2.45 21.80
CA GLN A 41 10.39 -3.14 22.53
C GLN A 41 10.25 -4.67 22.46
N ASP A 42 9.11 -5.20 21.99
CA ASP A 42 8.97 -6.63 21.73
C ASP A 42 9.85 -7.04 20.53
N SER A 43 10.90 -7.78 20.85
CA SER A 43 11.84 -8.31 19.86
C SER A 43 11.17 -9.19 18.80
N ILE A 44 10.13 -9.96 19.14
CA ILE A 44 9.42 -10.80 18.17
C ILE A 44 8.75 -9.91 17.14
N PHE A 45 7.91 -8.97 17.60
CA PHE A 45 7.24 -8.03 16.73
C PHE A 45 8.22 -7.22 15.87
N MET A 46 9.25 -6.63 16.46
CA MET A 46 10.20 -5.81 15.72
C MET A 46 11.08 -6.61 14.77
N ASN A 47 11.40 -7.88 15.07
CA ASN A 47 12.11 -8.74 14.13
C ASN A 47 11.24 -9.05 12.90
N GLU A 48 9.93 -9.29 13.08
CA GLU A 48 9.01 -9.46 11.95
C GLU A 48 8.93 -8.18 11.10
N VAL A 49 8.80 -7.00 11.73
CA VAL A 49 8.80 -5.71 11.03
C VAL A 49 10.11 -5.49 10.26
N LYS A 50 11.27 -5.72 10.89
CA LYS A 50 12.58 -5.62 10.24
C LYS A 50 12.74 -6.60 9.09
N SER A 51 12.18 -7.81 9.22
CA SER A 51 12.24 -8.82 8.15
C SER A 51 11.46 -8.42 6.89
N ILE A 52 10.44 -7.55 7.03
CA ILE A 52 9.74 -6.93 5.90
C ILE A 52 10.55 -5.76 5.34
N SER A 53 11.23 -5.00 6.21
CA SER A 53 12.04 -3.82 5.83
C SER A 53 11.19 -2.77 5.08
N PRO A 54 10.18 -2.16 5.72
CA PRO A 54 9.32 -1.18 5.06
C PRO A 54 10.11 0.06 4.61
N ASN A 55 9.87 0.56 3.39
CA ASN A 55 10.51 1.78 2.91
C ASN A 55 9.78 3.05 3.38
N VAL A 56 8.45 2.97 3.52
CA VAL A 56 7.61 4.07 3.96
C VAL A 56 6.65 3.61 5.05
N LEU A 57 6.52 4.38 6.12
CA LEU A 57 5.52 4.16 7.16
C LEU A 57 4.64 5.40 7.31
N SER A 58 3.33 5.21 7.37
CA SER A 58 2.42 6.32 7.65
C SER A 58 2.13 6.44 9.13
N PHE A 59 1.87 7.65 9.63
CA PHE A 59 1.31 7.86 10.95
C PHE A 59 0.28 9.00 10.95
N PRO A 60 -0.78 8.94 11.78
CA PRO A 60 -1.20 7.82 12.64
C PRO A 60 -2.11 6.80 11.93
N GLY A 61 -2.37 6.97 10.64
CA GLY A 61 -3.23 6.06 9.89
C GLY A 61 -4.73 6.42 10.01
N GLY A 62 -5.62 5.41 10.02
CA GLY A 62 -7.10 5.58 9.98
C GLY A 62 -7.78 6.39 11.11
N PHE A 63 -7.00 6.99 12.01
CA PHE A 63 -7.45 7.95 13.04
C PHE A 63 -6.79 9.33 12.91
N GLY A 64 -6.09 9.64 11.81
CA GLY A 64 -5.43 10.92 11.54
C GLY A 64 -6.30 12.14 11.81
N ASN A 65 -7.55 12.11 11.33
CA ASN A 65 -8.55 13.15 11.58
C ASN A 65 -8.88 13.45 13.06
N PHE A 66 -8.41 12.67 14.03
CA PHE A 66 -8.70 12.83 15.46
C PHE A 66 -7.46 12.68 16.33
N TYR A 67 -6.29 12.69 15.72
CA TYR A 67 -5.03 12.59 16.43
C TYR A 67 -4.67 13.93 17.07
N HIS A 68 -4.14 13.86 18.29
CA HIS A 68 -3.55 14.99 18.99
C HIS A 68 -2.18 14.58 19.52
N LEU A 69 -1.24 15.53 19.47
CA LEU A 69 0.09 15.35 20.04
C LEU A 69 0.01 15.27 21.56
N GLU A 70 -0.86 16.07 22.17
CA GLU A 70 -1.12 16.01 23.61
C GLU A 70 -2.02 14.82 23.97
N GLY A 71 -1.56 14.03 24.94
CA GLY A 71 -2.31 12.93 25.54
C GLY A 71 -1.80 11.54 25.17
N ALA A 72 -2.24 10.55 25.95
CA ALA A 72 -1.80 9.17 25.80
C ALA A 72 -2.27 8.50 24.50
N GLY A 73 -1.47 7.58 23.99
CA GLY A 73 -1.67 6.85 22.75
C GLY A 73 -1.80 7.78 21.55
N TYR A 74 -3.00 7.88 20.96
CA TYR A 74 -3.24 8.77 19.81
C TYR A 74 -3.84 10.13 20.20
N GLY A 75 -3.92 10.48 21.50
CA GLY A 75 -4.50 11.76 21.95
C GLY A 75 -6.00 11.93 21.67
N ILE A 76 -6.70 10.86 21.27
CA ILE A 76 -8.06 10.95 20.73
C ILE A 76 -9.07 11.47 21.76
N LYS A 77 -9.80 12.52 21.40
CA LYS A 77 -10.91 13.10 22.17
C LYS A 77 -12.25 12.55 21.67
N LEU A 78 -13.04 11.95 22.57
CA LEU A 78 -14.31 11.29 22.19
C LEU A 78 -15.37 12.28 21.70
N ASP A 79 -15.39 13.50 22.24
CA ASP A 79 -16.40 14.49 21.88
C ASP A 79 -16.21 15.05 20.47
N GLU A 80 -14.97 15.08 19.97
CA GLU A 80 -14.68 15.43 18.59
C GLU A 80 -15.19 14.37 17.62
N ILE A 81 -15.05 13.09 17.96
CA ILE A 81 -15.60 11.99 17.16
C ILE A 81 -17.13 12.07 17.14
N LYS A 82 -17.78 12.37 18.28
CA LYS A 82 -19.23 12.56 18.32
C LYS A 82 -19.67 13.72 17.42
N LYS A 83 -18.89 14.80 17.36
CA LYS A 83 -19.18 15.98 16.56
C LYS A 83 -18.98 15.73 15.06
N TYR A 84 -17.86 15.12 14.70
CA TYR A 84 -17.41 15.06 13.30
C TYR A 84 -17.52 13.67 12.67
N HIS A 85 -17.98 12.63 13.37
CA HIS A 85 -18.13 11.29 12.80
C HIS A 85 -19.43 10.61 13.23
N LYS A 86 -19.92 9.69 12.39
CA LYS A 86 -21.04 8.81 12.75
C LYS A 86 -20.72 7.87 13.92
N GLN A 87 -21.78 7.45 14.62
CA GLN A 87 -21.72 6.73 15.91
C GLN A 87 -20.85 5.45 15.92
N SER A 88 -20.65 4.76 14.80
CA SER A 88 -19.87 3.51 14.75
C SER A 88 -18.43 3.66 15.24
N LYS A 89 -17.78 4.81 14.99
CA LYS A 89 -16.38 5.07 15.38
C LYS A 89 -16.23 5.32 16.88
N ILE A 90 -17.29 5.79 17.56
CA ILE A 90 -17.30 6.01 19.01
C ILE A 90 -17.07 4.69 19.75
N LYS A 91 -17.81 3.64 19.38
CA LYS A 91 -17.67 2.31 20.02
C LYS A 91 -16.24 1.77 19.86
N THR A 92 -15.65 1.93 18.68
CA THR A 92 -14.27 1.53 18.42
C THR A 92 -13.30 2.26 19.33
N VAL A 93 -13.39 3.59 19.41
CA VAL A 93 -12.48 4.38 20.26
C VAL A 93 -12.67 4.11 21.74
N SER A 94 -13.90 3.95 22.23
CA SER A 94 -14.13 3.58 23.64
C SER A 94 -13.48 2.25 23.99
N ASN A 95 -13.55 1.25 23.08
CA ASN A 95 -12.86 -0.02 23.26
C ASN A 95 -11.34 0.14 23.25
N LEU A 96 -10.78 0.97 22.37
CA LEU A 96 -9.35 1.24 22.33
C LEU A 96 -8.87 1.92 23.61
N LYS A 97 -9.61 2.91 24.12
CA LYS A 97 -9.29 3.56 25.40
C LYS A 97 -9.27 2.58 26.56
N LYS A 98 -10.21 1.63 26.62
CA LYS A 98 -10.20 0.55 27.63
C LYS A 98 -8.95 -0.31 27.50
N ILE A 99 -8.55 -0.69 26.29
CA ILE A 99 -7.34 -1.49 26.06
C ILE A 99 -6.09 -0.73 26.49
N MET A 100 -5.97 0.54 26.11
CA MET A 100 -4.86 1.42 26.48
C MET A 100 -4.75 1.58 27.99
N SER A 101 -5.87 1.82 28.68
CA SER A 101 -5.92 1.91 30.13
C SER A 101 -5.52 0.60 30.81
N ASN A 102 -6.01 -0.54 30.32
CA ASN A 102 -5.64 -1.85 30.84
C ASN A 102 -4.14 -2.18 30.66
N LYS A 103 -3.52 -1.67 29.59
CA LYS A 103 -2.09 -1.81 29.34
C LYS A 103 -1.24 -0.69 29.94
N ASN A 104 -1.85 0.26 30.64
CA ASN A 104 -1.20 1.43 31.22
C ASN A 104 -0.38 2.26 30.21
N HIS A 105 -0.89 2.44 28.99
CA HIS A 105 -0.24 3.29 28.00
C HIS A 105 -0.44 4.76 28.39
N GLN A 106 0.67 5.47 28.69
CA GLN A 106 0.66 6.87 29.15
C GLN A 106 1.27 7.84 28.13
N GLU A 107 2.19 7.37 27.30
CA GLU A 107 2.88 8.18 26.29
C GLU A 107 2.11 8.22 24.96
N ASN A 108 2.43 9.20 24.12
CA ASN A 108 1.89 9.29 22.78
C ASN A 108 2.63 8.32 21.84
N TYR A 109 1.87 7.60 21.01
CA TYR A 109 2.42 6.61 20.07
C TYR A 109 3.27 7.19 18.94
N ILE A 110 3.34 8.52 18.81
CA ILE A 110 4.30 9.13 17.89
C ILE A 110 5.74 8.78 18.25
N TYR A 111 6.05 8.60 19.54
CA TYR A 111 7.40 8.22 19.97
C TYR A 111 7.72 6.76 19.58
N ASP A 112 6.77 5.85 19.76
CA ASP A 112 6.88 4.47 19.27
C ASP A 112 7.04 4.43 17.75
N PHE A 113 6.28 5.28 17.04
CA PHE A 113 6.39 5.43 15.59
C PHE A 113 7.77 5.94 15.18
N ILE A 114 8.28 7.00 15.82
CA ILE A 114 9.62 7.56 15.55
C ILE A 114 10.70 6.49 15.75
N GLU A 115 10.62 5.72 16.84
CA GLU A 115 11.58 4.65 17.11
C GLU A 115 11.46 3.51 16.10
N MET A 116 10.24 3.11 15.70
CA MET A 116 10.03 2.12 14.65
C MET A 116 10.66 2.57 13.33
N VAL A 117 10.38 3.80 12.89
CA VAL A 117 10.93 4.40 11.66
C VAL A 117 12.47 4.39 11.69
N LYS A 118 13.07 4.76 12.82
CA LYS A 118 14.53 4.71 13.02
C LYS A 118 15.09 3.28 12.97
N LYS A 119 14.42 2.33 13.63
CA LYS A 119 14.84 0.92 13.67
C LYS A 119 14.74 0.22 12.32
N THR A 120 13.90 0.71 11.41
CA THR A 120 13.73 0.15 10.06
C THR A 120 14.43 0.96 8.97
N GLY A 121 14.88 2.18 9.26
CA GLY A 121 15.41 3.11 8.25
C GLY A 121 14.34 3.60 7.27
N SER A 122 13.07 3.57 7.66
CA SER A 122 11.96 3.97 6.80
C SER A 122 11.89 5.50 6.66
N SER A 123 11.25 5.95 5.59
CA SER A 123 10.71 7.31 5.50
C SER A 123 9.30 7.35 6.09
N ALA A 124 8.76 8.55 6.33
CA ALA A 124 7.44 8.75 6.91
C ALA A 124 6.51 9.58 6.03
N ILE A 125 5.21 9.33 6.15
CA ILE A 125 4.15 10.28 5.76
C ILE A 125 3.28 10.59 6.99
N TYR A 126 2.81 11.84 7.08
CA TYR A 126 1.97 12.29 8.20
C TYR A 126 0.54 12.58 7.75
N ASP A 127 -0.43 11.86 8.32
CA ASP A 127 -1.87 12.08 8.17
C ASP A 127 -2.35 13.13 9.18
N ALA A 128 -2.46 14.37 8.72
CA ALA A 128 -2.75 15.51 9.58
C ALA A 128 -4.22 15.56 9.97
N ASN A 129 -4.46 15.71 11.28
CA ASN A 129 -5.73 16.21 11.75
C ASN A 129 -5.90 17.63 11.21
N ILE A 130 -6.94 17.88 10.41
CA ILE A 130 -7.29 19.23 9.97
C ILE A 130 -8.66 19.66 10.45
N ILE A 131 -9.41 18.76 11.10
CA ILE A 131 -10.81 18.99 11.46
C ILE A 131 -11.01 19.38 12.93
N SER A 132 -10.10 18.99 13.83
CA SER A 132 -10.23 19.25 15.27
C SER A 132 -8.97 19.72 15.98
N SER A 133 -7.80 19.56 15.38
CA SER A 133 -6.57 20.21 15.86
C SER A 133 -6.50 21.67 15.43
N ASP A 134 -5.48 22.37 15.92
CA ASP A 134 -5.10 23.69 15.42
C ASP A 134 -3.84 23.61 14.51
N LEU A 135 -3.52 24.75 13.89
CA LEU A 135 -2.36 24.87 12.98
C LEU A 135 -1.03 24.61 13.69
N ASN A 136 -0.87 25.10 14.92
CA ASN A 136 0.38 24.97 15.67
C ASN A 136 0.64 23.52 16.05
N GLU A 137 -0.39 22.76 16.42
CA GLU A 137 -0.27 21.33 16.70
C GLU A 137 0.25 20.56 15.49
N VAL A 138 -0.30 20.81 14.29
CA VAL A 138 0.18 20.20 13.04
C VAL A 138 1.63 20.59 12.75
N LEU A 139 2.00 21.86 12.91
CA LEU A 139 3.38 22.33 12.73
C LEU A 139 4.36 21.70 13.73
N ASN A 140 3.92 21.52 14.98
CA ASN A 140 4.71 20.90 16.04
C ASN A 140 4.94 19.41 15.79
N ILE A 141 3.95 18.70 15.24
CA ILE A 141 4.11 17.29 14.85
C ILE A 141 5.11 17.16 13.69
N ILE A 142 5.01 18.01 12.67
CA ILE A 142 5.99 18.05 11.57
C ILE A 142 7.38 18.36 12.13
N LYS A 143 7.49 19.34 13.02
CA LYS A 143 8.75 19.70 13.69
C LYS A 143 9.34 18.50 14.42
N LEU A 144 8.54 17.81 15.23
CA LEU A 144 8.98 16.66 16.02
C LEU A 144 9.52 15.53 15.13
N LEU A 145 8.88 15.24 14.00
CA LEU A 145 9.35 14.23 13.05
C LEU A 145 10.68 14.65 12.41
N LEU A 146 10.79 15.90 11.95
CA LEU A 146 12.01 16.42 11.32
C LEU A 146 13.18 16.53 12.30
N ASP A 147 12.96 17.08 13.50
CA ASP A 147 13.95 17.16 14.59
C ASP A 147 14.42 15.76 15.03
N SER A 148 13.58 14.75 14.86
CA SER A 148 13.92 13.36 15.11
C SER A 148 14.76 12.72 14.00
N ASN A 149 15.18 13.49 12.99
CA ASN A 149 15.93 13.03 11.82
C ASN A 149 15.17 11.97 11.01
N ILE A 150 13.84 12.12 10.90
CA ILE A 150 13.01 11.30 10.02
C ILE A 150 12.91 11.98 8.66
N ASN A 151 13.13 11.20 7.59
CA ASN A 151 12.80 11.63 6.24
C ASN A 151 11.28 11.67 6.05
N LEU A 152 10.68 12.85 6.24
CA LEU A 152 9.25 13.06 6.05
C LEU A 152 8.96 13.37 4.58
N LEU A 153 8.35 12.41 3.87
CA LEU A 153 8.02 12.51 2.44
C LEU A 153 6.90 13.53 2.16
N GLY A 154 6.05 13.80 3.16
CA GLY A 154 5.05 14.84 3.07
C GLY A 154 3.87 14.64 4.01
N VAL A 155 2.85 15.49 3.82
CA VAL A 155 1.69 15.60 4.71
C VAL A 155 0.39 15.39 3.95
N GLU A 156 -0.44 14.51 4.46
CA GLU A 156 -1.81 14.30 4.01
C GLU A 156 -2.74 15.26 4.78
N LEU A 157 -3.55 16.04 4.07
CA LEU A 157 -4.52 16.94 4.69
C LEU A 157 -5.83 16.19 4.96
N GLY A 158 -5.80 15.38 6.02
CA GLY A 158 -6.87 14.52 6.51
C GLY A 158 -6.99 13.19 5.78
N GLY A 159 -7.76 12.28 6.36
CA GLY A 159 -8.03 10.93 5.83
C GLY A 159 -9.49 10.74 5.42
N GLU A 160 -9.73 10.36 4.17
CA GLU A 160 -11.07 9.96 3.66
C GLU A 160 -12.23 10.95 3.90
N LEU A 161 -11.96 12.25 3.98
CA LEU A 161 -12.97 13.28 4.31
C LEU A 161 -14.10 13.42 3.27
N SER A 162 -13.95 12.80 2.08
CA SER A 162 -15.02 12.69 1.08
C SER A 162 -16.12 11.68 1.46
N ASN A 163 -15.86 10.79 2.42
CA ASN A 163 -16.75 9.69 2.79
C ASN A 163 -18.08 10.15 3.42
N ARG A 164 -19.10 9.29 3.26
CA ARG A 164 -20.46 9.52 3.82
C ARG A 164 -20.46 9.65 5.35
N SER A 165 -19.43 9.17 6.04
CA SER A 165 -19.29 9.27 7.49
C SER A 165 -19.00 10.70 7.98
N TYR A 166 -18.47 11.56 7.11
CA TYR A 166 -18.20 12.98 7.40
C TYR A 166 -19.20 13.94 6.73
N SER A 167 -20.13 13.42 5.91
CA SER A 167 -20.94 14.25 5.00
C SER A 167 -21.92 15.21 5.68
N HIS A 168 -22.16 15.07 6.99
CA HIS A 168 -23.04 15.96 7.75
C HIS A 168 -22.41 17.31 8.06
N PHE A 169 -21.08 17.43 8.00
CA PHE A 169 -20.36 18.70 8.21
C PHE A 169 -19.32 18.98 7.12
N MET A 170 -18.81 17.94 6.44
CA MET A 170 -17.79 18.06 5.41
C MET A 170 -18.41 17.97 4.00
N ASN A 171 -18.27 19.05 3.25
CA ASN A 171 -18.49 19.11 1.81
C ASN A 171 -17.18 19.58 1.14
N ILE A 172 -17.13 19.58 -0.19
CA ILE A 172 -15.90 19.92 -0.92
C ILE A 172 -15.46 21.37 -0.73
N ASP A 173 -16.39 22.33 -0.60
CA ASP A 173 -16.05 23.74 -0.41
C ASP A 173 -15.42 23.96 0.98
N ASN A 174 -15.99 23.33 2.02
CA ASN A 174 -15.42 23.31 3.37
C ASN A 174 -14.04 22.63 3.36
N TYR A 175 -13.90 21.50 2.66
CA TYR A 175 -12.63 20.78 2.59
C TYR A 175 -11.53 21.60 1.90
N ILE A 176 -11.83 22.24 0.77
CA ILE A 176 -10.88 23.10 0.06
C ILE A 176 -10.46 24.28 0.95
N SER A 177 -11.42 24.96 1.58
CA SER A 177 -11.13 26.10 2.46
C SER A 177 -10.20 25.70 3.61
N LEU A 178 -10.52 24.60 4.29
CA LEU A 178 -9.74 24.07 5.39
C LEU A 178 -8.36 23.62 4.94
N SER A 179 -8.28 22.87 3.85
CA SER A 179 -7.01 22.37 3.31
C SER A 179 -6.10 23.51 2.86
N LYS A 180 -6.64 24.58 2.27
CA LYS A 180 -5.87 25.78 1.92
C LYS A 180 -5.28 26.46 3.15
N LEU A 181 -6.05 26.58 4.22
CA LEU A 181 -5.59 27.18 5.47
C LEU A 181 -4.39 26.40 6.05
N TYR A 182 -4.51 25.08 6.17
CA TYR A 182 -3.43 24.23 6.67
C TYR A 182 -2.23 24.19 5.71
N ALA A 183 -2.48 24.07 4.40
CA ALA A 183 -1.41 24.06 3.41
C ALA A 183 -0.58 25.34 3.43
N LYS A 184 -1.25 26.50 3.55
CA LYS A 184 -0.58 27.79 3.68
C LYS A 184 0.29 27.84 4.93
N SER A 185 -0.24 27.45 6.08
CA SER A 185 0.49 27.47 7.36
C SER A 185 1.71 26.54 7.33
N ILE A 186 1.57 25.34 6.76
CA ILE A 186 2.69 24.41 6.58
C ILE A 186 3.75 25.01 5.67
N ARG A 187 3.37 25.57 4.51
CA ARG A 187 4.32 26.15 3.54
C ARG A 187 5.01 27.42 4.02
N GLU A 188 4.44 28.15 4.99
CA GLU A 188 5.11 29.29 5.62
C GLU A 188 6.36 28.86 6.40
N VAL A 189 6.38 27.65 6.96
CA VAL A 189 7.49 27.10 7.76
C VAL A 189 8.32 26.08 6.98
N TYR A 190 7.66 25.18 6.26
CA TYR A 190 8.24 24.03 5.54
C TYR A 190 7.93 24.13 4.04
N LYS A 191 8.58 25.08 3.35
CA LYS A 191 8.28 25.46 1.96
C LYS A 191 8.29 24.31 0.94
N GLU A 192 9.19 23.35 1.12
CA GLU A 192 9.38 22.24 0.17
C GLU A 192 8.66 20.96 0.58
N LEU A 193 7.98 20.94 1.73
CA LEU A 193 7.31 19.75 2.21
C LEU A 193 6.07 19.46 1.33
N PRO A 194 6.02 18.31 0.63
CA PRO A 194 4.89 17.99 -0.24
C PRO A 194 3.58 17.87 0.52
N ILE A 195 2.51 18.39 -0.07
CA ILE A 195 1.17 18.38 0.50
C ILE A 195 0.23 17.60 -0.40
N ALA A 196 -0.45 16.60 0.17
CA ALA A 196 -1.46 15.82 -0.52
C ALA A 196 -2.87 16.03 0.04
N VAL A 197 -3.87 15.94 -0.83
CA VAL A 197 -5.28 16.18 -0.50
C VAL A 197 -6.16 14.98 -0.87
N VAL A 198 -7.20 14.74 -0.07
CA VAL A 198 -8.15 13.64 -0.23
C VAL A 198 -8.96 13.81 -1.50
N SER A 199 -8.74 12.92 -2.46
CA SER A 199 -9.67 12.74 -3.58
C SER A 199 -10.80 11.79 -3.18
N ALA A 200 -11.94 11.91 -3.87
CA ALA A 200 -13.06 11.01 -3.71
C ALA A 200 -12.93 9.80 -4.66
N PRO A 201 -13.47 8.62 -4.30
CA PRO A 201 -13.52 7.47 -5.20
C PRO A 201 -14.16 7.81 -6.54
N ASN A 202 -13.43 7.61 -7.64
CA ASN A 202 -13.87 7.99 -8.98
C ASN A 202 -14.65 6.88 -9.72
N ASN A 203 -14.69 5.66 -9.19
CA ASN A 203 -15.26 4.46 -9.83
C ASN A 203 -16.71 4.13 -9.39
N ARG A 204 -17.34 5.00 -8.59
CA ARG A 204 -18.67 4.73 -7.97
C ARG A 204 -19.88 5.34 -8.69
N GLY A 205 -19.68 6.10 -9.77
CA GLY A 205 -20.77 6.75 -10.52
C GLY A 205 -21.59 7.75 -9.70
N SER A 206 -21.02 8.34 -8.65
CA SER A 206 -21.73 9.29 -7.78
C SER A 206 -21.44 10.72 -8.20
N ILE A 207 -22.49 11.47 -8.56
CA ILE A 207 -22.42 12.91 -8.90
C ILE A 207 -21.74 13.72 -7.79
N LYS A 208 -21.99 13.38 -6.51
CA LYS A 208 -21.37 14.06 -5.37
C LYS A 208 -19.85 13.87 -5.36
N LEU A 209 -19.37 12.64 -5.57
CA LEU A 209 -17.95 12.30 -5.56
C LEU A 209 -17.25 12.88 -6.81
N GLU A 210 -17.93 12.89 -7.94
CA GLU A 210 -17.44 13.54 -9.15
C GLU A 210 -17.32 15.06 -8.95
N ASN A 211 -18.31 15.73 -8.36
CA ASN A 211 -18.24 17.14 -8.02
C ASN A 211 -17.11 17.44 -7.01
N TRP A 212 -16.86 16.54 -6.05
CA TRP A 212 -15.71 16.65 -5.14
C TRP A 212 -14.40 16.71 -5.93
N ASN A 213 -14.18 15.74 -6.81
CA ASN A 213 -12.95 15.66 -7.60
C ASN A 213 -12.81 16.82 -8.59
N ASN A 214 -13.88 17.17 -9.30
CA ASN A 214 -13.84 18.23 -10.33
C ASN A 214 -13.60 19.63 -9.73
N LYS A 215 -14.06 19.90 -8.51
CA LYS A 215 -13.74 21.15 -7.81
C LYS A 215 -12.31 21.12 -7.27
N LEU A 216 -11.89 20.03 -6.64
CA LEU A 216 -10.53 19.89 -6.10
C LEU A 216 -9.47 19.96 -7.20
N ALA A 217 -9.73 19.40 -8.37
CA ALA A 217 -8.81 19.41 -9.51
C ALA A 217 -8.49 20.81 -10.06
N LYS A 218 -9.33 21.82 -9.77
CA LYS A 218 -9.10 23.21 -10.19
C LYS A 218 -8.16 23.97 -9.25
N GLU A 219 -7.83 23.37 -8.11
CA GLU A 219 -7.03 23.99 -7.07
C GLU A 219 -5.53 23.66 -7.26
N ASN A 220 -4.65 24.59 -6.88
CA ASN A 220 -3.19 24.49 -7.12
C ASN A 220 -2.34 24.54 -5.84
N PHE A 221 -2.97 24.60 -4.66
CA PHE A 221 -2.27 24.73 -3.38
C PHE A 221 -1.62 23.43 -2.88
N TYR A 222 -1.75 22.32 -3.62
CA TYR A 222 -1.32 20.98 -3.25
C TYR A 222 -0.59 20.28 -4.39
N ASP A 223 0.26 19.33 -4.01
CA ASP A 223 1.24 18.69 -4.89
C ASP A 223 0.74 17.32 -5.37
N ALA A 224 0.01 16.59 -4.52
CA ALA A 224 -0.51 15.25 -4.83
C ALA A 224 -1.97 15.05 -4.41
N ILE A 225 -2.63 14.06 -5.00
CA ILE A 225 -3.93 13.54 -4.52
C ILE A 225 -3.75 12.24 -3.76
N ILE A 226 -4.61 12.02 -2.78
CA ILE A 226 -4.68 10.78 -2.01
C ILE A 226 -5.81 9.92 -2.54
N ILE A 227 -5.54 8.64 -2.82
CA ILE A 227 -6.54 7.64 -3.22
C ILE A 227 -6.44 6.38 -2.35
N HIS A 228 -7.59 5.78 -2.05
CA HIS A 228 -7.68 4.55 -1.26
C HIS A 228 -8.44 3.42 -2.00
N PRO A 229 -7.86 2.83 -3.05
CA PRO A 229 -8.49 1.78 -3.81
C PRO A 229 -8.40 0.44 -3.08
N TYR A 230 -9.56 -0.19 -2.94
CA TYR A 230 -9.68 -1.57 -2.47
C TYR A 230 -10.29 -2.44 -3.56
N ALA A 231 -9.60 -3.50 -3.94
CA ALA A 231 -10.06 -4.39 -4.99
C ALA A 231 -11.27 -5.20 -4.52
N LYS A 232 -12.45 -4.92 -5.09
CA LYS A 232 -13.69 -5.62 -4.77
C LYS A 232 -13.86 -6.85 -5.65
N ILE A 233 -13.44 -8.01 -5.13
CA ILE A 233 -13.52 -9.29 -5.85
C ILE A 233 -14.70 -10.18 -5.43
N VAL A 234 -15.37 -9.85 -4.31
CA VAL A 234 -16.57 -10.55 -3.81
C VAL A 234 -17.81 -9.66 -3.95
N LYS A 235 -18.97 -10.27 -4.20
CA LYS A 235 -20.25 -9.54 -4.22
C LYS A 235 -20.80 -9.31 -2.82
N GLY A 236 -21.55 -8.22 -2.66
CA GLY A 236 -22.24 -7.88 -1.42
C GLY A 236 -22.18 -6.40 -1.09
N LYS A 237 -22.62 -6.07 0.13
CA LYS A 237 -22.63 -4.70 0.66
C LYS A 237 -21.30 -4.41 1.35
N ASP A 238 -20.74 -3.24 1.08
CA ASP A 238 -19.50 -2.78 1.66
C ASP A 238 -19.59 -1.33 2.13
N VAL A 239 -18.69 -0.96 3.05
CA VAL A 239 -18.46 0.39 3.54
C VAL A 239 -16.97 0.53 3.84
N GLU A 240 -16.34 1.61 3.36
CA GLU A 240 -14.95 1.99 3.75
C GLU A 240 -13.95 0.84 3.63
N GLY A 241 -13.87 0.21 2.44
CA GLY A 241 -12.92 -0.89 2.21
C GLY A 241 -13.25 -2.20 2.93
N ARG A 242 -14.37 -2.29 3.68
CA ARG A 242 -14.84 -3.51 4.38
C ARG A 242 -16.17 -4.05 3.86
N MET A 243 -16.25 -5.36 3.63
CA MET A 243 -17.52 -6.06 3.38
C MET A 243 -18.36 -6.13 4.66
N LEU A 244 -19.62 -5.70 4.58
CA LEU A 244 -20.63 -5.89 5.62
C LEU A 244 -21.37 -7.21 5.42
N THR A 245 -21.66 -7.56 4.17
CA THR A 245 -22.25 -8.84 3.78
C THR A 245 -21.56 -9.36 2.53
N VAL A 246 -21.46 -10.68 2.41
CA VAL A 246 -21.00 -11.35 1.19
C VAL A 246 -22.15 -12.16 0.63
N ILE A 247 -22.37 -12.04 -0.68
CA ILE A 247 -23.31 -12.90 -1.42
C ILE A 247 -22.49 -14.10 -1.90
N PRO A 248 -22.83 -15.34 -1.49
CA PRO A 248 -22.14 -16.53 -1.98
C PRO A 248 -22.20 -16.64 -3.51
N GLU A 249 -21.13 -17.15 -4.11
CA GLU A 249 -20.99 -17.34 -5.55
C GLU A 249 -20.31 -18.69 -5.80
N GLY A 250 -20.55 -19.31 -6.96
CA GLY A 250 -20.06 -20.66 -7.28
C GLY A 250 -20.97 -21.78 -6.76
N ALA A 251 -20.80 -23.01 -7.26
CA ALA A 251 -21.52 -24.17 -6.73
C ALA A 251 -20.90 -24.65 -5.40
N ASP A 252 -19.59 -24.48 -5.27
CA ASP A 252 -18.84 -24.79 -4.06
C ASP A 252 -17.71 -23.77 -3.78
N LYS A 253 -16.84 -24.09 -2.81
CA LYS A 253 -15.74 -23.24 -2.38
C LYS A 253 -14.64 -23.09 -3.45
N ASN A 254 -14.36 -24.12 -4.24
CA ASN A 254 -13.39 -24.05 -5.35
C ASN A 254 -13.92 -23.12 -6.42
N ASP A 255 -15.17 -23.33 -6.86
CA ASP A 255 -15.83 -22.50 -7.87
C ASP A 255 -15.88 -21.03 -7.46
N ALA A 256 -16.21 -20.76 -6.19
CA ALA A 256 -16.22 -19.41 -5.64
C ALA A 256 -14.85 -18.72 -5.80
N TYR A 257 -13.77 -19.44 -5.48
CA TYR A 257 -12.42 -18.88 -5.50
C TYR A 257 -11.85 -18.76 -6.90
N GLU A 258 -12.25 -19.60 -7.85
CA GLU A 258 -11.94 -19.38 -9.27
C GLU A 258 -12.60 -18.10 -9.80
N ILE A 259 -13.84 -17.81 -9.40
CA ILE A 259 -14.49 -16.52 -9.72
C ILE A 259 -13.72 -15.35 -9.09
N TYR A 260 -13.31 -15.47 -7.83
CA TYR A 260 -12.58 -14.41 -7.13
C TYR A 260 -11.17 -14.21 -7.71
N LYS A 261 -10.49 -15.28 -8.10
CA LYS A 261 -9.21 -15.28 -8.80
C LYS A 261 -9.29 -14.51 -10.11
N ASN A 262 -10.27 -14.83 -10.95
CA ASN A 262 -10.47 -14.15 -12.23
C ASN A 262 -10.72 -12.64 -12.05
N ARG A 263 -11.46 -12.25 -11.01
CA ARG A 263 -11.66 -10.83 -10.68
C ARG A 263 -10.41 -10.16 -10.12
N ALA A 264 -9.63 -10.87 -9.31
CA ALA A 264 -8.37 -10.37 -8.78
C ALA A 264 -7.36 -10.10 -9.90
N ILE A 265 -7.17 -11.06 -10.81
CA ILE A 265 -6.30 -10.91 -11.99
C ILE A 265 -6.81 -9.77 -12.88
N LYS A 266 -8.11 -9.74 -13.20
CA LYS A 266 -8.71 -8.64 -13.99
C LYS A 266 -8.48 -7.26 -13.34
N TYR A 267 -8.59 -7.17 -12.02
CA TYR A 267 -8.34 -5.92 -11.32
C TYR A 267 -6.89 -5.46 -11.48
N ILE A 268 -5.94 -6.37 -11.23
CA ILE A 268 -4.50 -6.10 -11.29
C ILE A 268 -4.08 -5.68 -12.70
N ILE A 269 -4.50 -6.44 -13.73
CA ILE A 269 -4.03 -6.26 -15.12
C ILE A 269 -4.77 -5.10 -15.83
N LEU A 270 -6.02 -4.83 -15.48
CA LEU A 270 -6.87 -3.90 -16.23
C LEU A 270 -7.54 -2.84 -15.35
N ASP A 271 -8.38 -3.23 -14.38
CA ASP A 271 -9.29 -2.27 -13.74
C ASP A 271 -8.54 -1.21 -12.92
N PHE A 272 -7.42 -1.59 -12.27
CA PHE A 272 -6.59 -0.63 -11.52
C PHE A 272 -6.02 0.45 -12.45
N LYS A 273 -5.48 0.06 -13.61
CA LYS A 273 -4.97 1.02 -14.59
C LYS A 273 -6.07 1.98 -15.05
N LEU A 274 -7.26 1.47 -15.37
CA LEU A 274 -8.39 2.30 -15.77
C LEU A 274 -8.83 3.28 -14.67
N GLU A 275 -8.76 2.86 -13.40
CA GLU A 275 -9.03 3.72 -12.26
C GLU A 275 -8.01 4.86 -12.13
N ILE A 276 -6.72 4.56 -12.30
CA ILE A 276 -5.62 5.55 -12.30
C ILE A 276 -5.74 6.50 -13.49
N ASP A 277 -5.98 5.98 -14.71
CA ASP A 277 -6.15 6.81 -15.92
C ASP A 277 -7.31 7.80 -15.75
N LYS A 278 -8.37 7.41 -15.03
CA LYS A 278 -9.48 8.32 -14.70
C LYS A 278 -9.07 9.43 -13.73
N TYR A 279 -8.27 9.13 -12.69
CA TYR A 279 -7.72 10.18 -11.82
C TYR A 279 -6.80 11.10 -12.61
N ASN A 280 -5.93 10.55 -13.45
CA ASN A 280 -5.01 11.30 -14.29
C ASN A 280 -5.73 12.25 -15.23
N LYS A 281 -6.83 11.81 -15.83
CA LYS A 281 -7.70 12.68 -16.64
C LYS A 281 -8.33 13.81 -15.80
N THR A 282 -8.83 13.51 -14.61
CA THR A 282 -9.49 14.52 -13.76
C THR A 282 -8.50 15.54 -13.20
N TYR A 283 -7.32 15.10 -12.77
CA TYR A 283 -6.33 15.93 -12.07
C TYR A 283 -5.13 16.33 -12.94
N ASN A 284 -5.21 16.15 -14.25
CA ASN A 284 -4.18 16.50 -15.22
C ASN A 284 -2.80 15.90 -14.88
N ASN A 285 -2.74 14.57 -14.69
CA ASN A 285 -1.53 13.81 -14.33
C ASN A 285 -0.82 14.26 -13.05
N LYS A 286 -1.51 14.98 -12.15
CA LYS A 286 -0.96 15.32 -10.83
C LYS A 286 -0.53 14.05 -10.07
N THR A 287 0.53 14.14 -9.29
CA THR A 287 1.05 13.04 -8.47
C THR A 287 -0.05 12.37 -7.64
N ILE A 288 0.02 11.04 -7.54
CA ILE A 288 -0.92 10.22 -6.79
C ILE A 288 -0.18 9.56 -5.62
N TRP A 289 -0.75 9.68 -4.44
CA TRP A 289 -0.37 8.91 -3.26
C TRP A 289 -1.45 7.86 -2.98
N LEU A 290 -1.05 6.61 -3.14
CA LEU A 290 -1.84 5.42 -2.88
C LEU A 290 -1.71 5.03 -1.40
N THR A 291 -2.27 5.84 -0.50
CA THR A 291 -1.95 5.66 0.93
C THR A 291 -2.82 4.63 1.62
N GLU A 292 -3.86 4.08 1.01
CA GLU A 292 -4.46 2.84 1.53
C GLU A 292 -4.89 1.91 0.41
N TRP A 293 -4.29 0.71 0.36
CA TRP A 293 -4.70 -0.31 -0.60
C TRP A 293 -4.59 -1.72 -0.02
N ASN A 294 -5.50 -2.59 -0.46
CA ASN A 294 -5.54 -4.03 -0.22
C ASN A 294 -6.68 -4.64 -1.08
N LEU A 295 -6.91 -5.96 -0.98
CA LEU A 295 -8.24 -6.50 -1.24
C LEU A 295 -9.26 -5.84 -0.31
N GLN A 296 -10.48 -5.71 -0.81
CA GLN A 296 -11.63 -5.40 0.01
C GLN A 296 -11.69 -6.35 1.22
N MET A 297 -11.61 -5.77 2.42
CA MET A 297 -11.52 -6.52 3.67
C MET A 297 -12.77 -7.38 3.86
N SER A 298 -12.59 -8.70 3.86
CA SER A 298 -13.67 -9.69 3.99
C SER A 298 -13.22 -10.85 4.87
N SER A 299 -14.16 -11.46 5.60
CA SER A 299 -13.91 -12.71 6.32
C SER A 299 -13.70 -13.90 5.38
N ILE A 300 -14.15 -13.78 4.12
CA ILE A 300 -14.01 -14.82 3.10
C ILE A 300 -12.57 -14.84 2.61
N THR A 301 -12.09 -13.75 2.02
CA THR A 301 -10.78 -13.66 1.34
C THR A 301 -9.64 -13.20 2.26
N GLY A 302 -9.94 -12.77 3.49
CA GLY A 302 -8.92 -12.35 4.44
C GLY A 302 -8.08 -13.51 4.95
N ASN A 303 -6.76 -13.30 4.98
CA ASN A 303 -5.74 -14.25 5.42
C ASN A 303 -5.68 -15.53 4.56
N THR A 304 -6.09 -15.45 3.29
CA THR A 304 -6.04 -16.60 2.37
C THR A 304 -4.85 -16.55 1.41
N LEU A 305 -4.54 -17.69 0.78
CA LEU A 305 -3.53 -17.74 -0.28
C LEU A 305 -3.88 -16.82 -1.46
N LEU A 306 -5.17 -16.70 -1.80
CA LEU A 306 -5.65 -15.71 -2.78
C LEU A 306 -5.23 -14.28 -2.43
N GLN A 307 -5.39 -13.87 -1.15
CA GLN A 307 -4.94 -12.55 -0.72
C GLN A 307 -3.42 -12.42 -0.83
N ALA A 308 -2.68 -13.47 -0.45
CA ALA A 308 -1.23 -13.49 -0.51
C ALA A 308 -0.70 -13.32 -1.95
N LEU A 309 -1.31 -14.00 -2.93
CA LEU A 309 -0.97 -13.83 -4.34
C LEU A 309 -1.39 -12.45 -4.86
N PHE A 310 -2.58 -11.97 -4.48
CA PHE A 310 -3.05 -10.66 -4.91
C PHE A 310 -2.09 -9.54 -4.49
N VAL A 311 -1.68 -9.51 -3.21
CA VAL A 311 -0.84 -8.41 -2.72
C VAL A 311 0.55 -8.43 -3.35
N ALA A 312 1.13 -9.62 -3.58
CA ALA A 312 2.40 -9.74 -4.28
C ALA A 312 2.28 -9.27 -5.74
N HIS A 313 1.30 -9.79 -6.46
CA HIS A 313 1.10 -9.49 -7.86
C HIS A 313 0.79 -7.99 -8.08
N GLN A 314 -0.05 -7.39 -7.23
CA GLN A 314 -0.37 -5.97 -7.29
C GLN A 314 0.87 -5.09 -7.10
N LEU A 315 1.79 -5.42 -6.17
CA LEU A 315 3.01 -4.64 -5.95
C LEU A 315 4.01 -4.78 -7.09
N ILE A 316 4.21 -5.99 -7.60
CA ILE A 316 5.07 -6.23 -8.77
C ILE A 316 4.53 -5.44 -9.97
N GLU A 317 3.21 -5.40 -10.14
CA GLU A 317 2.58 -4.64 -11.21
C GLU A 317 2.70 -3.13 -11.02
N LEU A 318 2.53 -2.62 -9.79
CA LEU A 318 2.79 -1.22 -9.48
C LEU A 318 4.24 -0.82 -9.82
N ALA A 319 5.21 -1.67 -9.48
CA ALA A 319 6.62 -1.47 -9.81
C ALA A 319 6.92 -1.61 -11.31
N SER A 320 6.02 -2.23 -12.08
CA SER A 320 6.14 -2.43 -13.52
C SER A 320 5.51 -1.30 -14.35
N LEU A 321 4.87 -0.30 -13.72
CA LEU A 321 4.20 0.78 -14.42
C LEU A 321 5.21 1.77 -15.02
N ASN A 322 5.26 1.83 -16.35
CA ASN A 322 6.02 2.86 -17.07
C ASN A 322 5.38 4.24 -16.93
N ASN A 323 6.20 5.25 -16.60
CA ASN A 323 5.80 6.66 -16.46
C ASN A 323 4.64 6.86 -15.48
N SER A 324 4.60 6.05 -14.42
CA SER A 324 3.61 6.18 -13.35
C SER A 324 3.81 7.50 -12.60
N ASN A 325 2.72 8.21 -12.35
CA ASN A 325 2.68 9.34 -11.43
C ASN A 325 2.27 8.93 -9.99
N ILE A 326 2.23 7.63 -9.71
CA ILE A 326 2.07 7.11 -8.35
C ILE A 326 3.43 7.16 -7.67
N ASP A 327 3.54 8.02 -6.66
CA ASP A 327 4.82 8.29 -5.99
C ASP A 327 4.94 7.60 -4.63
N ILE A 328 3.82 7.33 -3.96
CA ILE A 328 3.78 6.66 -2.66
C ILE A 328 2.71 5.58 -2.73
N ALA A 329 2.99 4.39 -2.21
CA ALA A 329 1.96 3.39 -1.95
C ALA A 329 2.13 2.75 -0.58
N THR A 330 1.05 2.71 0.21
CA THR A 330 1.08 2.07 1.53
C THR A 330 -0.02 1.03 1.73
N PHE A 331 0.39 -0.21 2.00
CA PHE A 331 -0.52 -1.34 2.25
C PHE A 331 -1.28 -1.15 3.58
N HIS A 332 -2.59 -1.39 3.57
CA HIS A 332 -3.39 -1.41 4.79
C HIS A 332 -3.54 -2.84 5.31
N ASN A 333 -2.84 -3.26 6.38
CA ASN A 333 -2.00 -2.54 7.35
C ASN A 333 -0.74 -3.35 7.70
N LEU A 334 0.32 -2.71 8.20
CA LEU A 334 1.49 -3.40 8.75
C LEU A 334 1.10 -4.36 9.88
N ALA A 335 0.45 -3.84 10.92
CA ALA A 335 0.16 -4.59 12.13
C ALA A 335 -1.17 -4.21 12.77
N GLY A 336 -1.86 -5.13 13.45
CA GLY A 336 -3.10 -4.84 14.17
C GLY A 336 -3.91 -6.06 14.55
N ARG A 337 -5.24 -5.93 14.57
CA ARG A 337 -6.18 -7.02 14.95
C ARG A 337 -7.16 -7.41 13.85
N THR A 338 -7.11 -6.76 12.69
CA THR A 338 -8.07 -7.02 11.60
C THR A 338 -7.51 -8.10 10.69
N ILE A 339 -8.14 -9.28 10.65
CA ILE A 339 -7.63 -10.45 9.89
C ILE A 339 -7.43 -10.20 8.40
N SER A 340 -8.28 -9.40 7.79
CA SER A 340 -8.20 -9.10 6.35
C SER A 340 -7.35 -7.87 6.04
N GLY A 341 -6.98 -7.09 7.06
CA GLY A 341 -6.20 -5.85 6.90
C GLY A 341 -4.75 -6.02 7.35
N SER A 342 -4.51 -6.48 8.57
CA SER A 342 -3.19 -6.50 9.17
C SER A 342 -2.32 -7.65 8.65
N MET A 343 -1.06 -7.38 8.33
CA MET A 343 -0.09 -8.41 7.94
C MET A 343 0.50 -9.13 9.17
N ILE A 344 0.79 -8.37 10.23
CA ILE A 344 1.17 -8.88 11.55
C ILE A 344 -0.03 -8.73 12.49
N MET A 345 -0.51 -9.84 13.06
CA MET A 345 -1.72 -9.88 13.86
C MET A 345 -1.44 -10.12 15.34
N SER A 346 -2.13 -9.35 16.19
CA SER A 346 -2.25 -9.65 17.61
C SER A 346 -3.52 -10.46 17.84
N ARG A 347 -3.37 -11.75 18.16
CA ARG A 347 -4.48 -12.65 18.51
C ARG A 347 -4.17 -13.31 19.84
N ASN A 348 -5.08 -13.17 20.80
CA ASN A 348 -4.91 -13.70 22.16
C ASN A 348 -3.57 -13.30 22.80
N ASN A 349 -3.17 -12.03 22.61
CA ASN A 349 -1.88 -11.48 23.05
C ASN A 349 -0.64 -12.18 22.48
N LYS A 350 -0.78 -12.91 21.36
CA LYS A 350 0.33 -13.48 20.60
C LYS A 350 0.46 -12.80 19.25
N THR A 351 1.69 -12.65 18.79
CA THR A 351 2.04 -12.19 17.44
C THR A 351 1.87 -13.34 16.46
N ASN A 352 1.10 -13.13 15.41
CA ASN A 352 0.82 -14.10 14.35
C ASN A 352 1.09 -13.43 12.99
N LYS A 353 1.49 -14.21 11.98
CA LYS A 353 1.67 -13.72 10.61
C LYS A 353 0.47 -14.12 9.76
N ASN A 354 -0.13 -13.17 9.06
CA ASN A 354 -1.13 -13.47 8.05
C ASN A 354 -0.49 -13.90 6.73
N ALA A 355 -1.29 -14.50 5.86
CA ALA A 355 -0.88 -15.04 4.57
C ALA A 355 -0.10 -14.03 3.71
N SER A 356 -0.44 -12.74 3.78
CA SER A 356 0.25 -11.68 3.05
C SER A 356 1.70 -11.44 3.50
N PHE A 357 2.09 -11.87 4.70
CA PHE A 357 3.40 -11.57 5.28
C PHE A 357 4.56 -12.13 4.45
N ASN A 358 4.53 -13.43 4.14
CA ASN A 358 5.61 -14.06 3.37
C ASN A 358 5.62 -13.62 1.90
N SER A 359 4.44 -13.32 1.33
CA SER A 359 4.35 -12.68 0.01
C SER A 359 5.06 -11.32 -0.03
N MET A 360 4.84 -10.47 0.98
CA MET A 360 5.53 -9.19 1.09
C MET A 360 7.04 -9.37 1.34
N ARG A 361 7.44 -10.38 2.11
CA ARG A 361 8.87 -10.73 2.29
C ARG A 361 9.57 -11.12 0.99
N ILE A 362 8.87 -11.75 0.05
CA ILE A 362 9.43 -12.07 -1.28
C ILE A 362 9.54 -10.81 -2.15
N VAL A 363 8.49 -9.98 -2.14
CA VAL A 363 8.41 -8.81 -3.02
C VAL A 363 9.28 -7.65 -2.57
N LYS A 364 9.66 -7.55 -1.29
CA LYS A 364 10.51 -6.46 -0.77
C LYS A 364 11.83 -6.26 -1.52
N GLU A 365 12.42 -7.34 -2.06
CA GLU A 365 13.72 -7.27 -2.74
C GLU A 365 13.67 -6.37 -3.98
N LEU A 366 12.49 -6.22 -4.59
CA LEU A 366 12.24 -5.31 -5.72
C LEU A 366 12.47 -3.83 -5.39
N PHE A 367 12.36 -3.45 -4.12
CA PHE A 367 12.35 -2.05 -3.67
C PHE A 367 13.60 -1.64 -2.88
N ARG A 368 14.63 -2.49 -2.87
CA ARG A 368 15.90 -2.22 -2.18
C ARG A 368 16.94 -1.58 -3.08
N ASP A 369 16.91 -1.95 -4.35
CA ASP A 369 17.90 -1.57 -5.34
C ASP A 369 17.26 -0.68 -6.42
N SER A 370 18.10 0.04 -7.15
CA SER A 370 17.67 0.89 -8.28
C SER A 370 17.41 0.07 -9.54
N LEU A 371 16.46 -0.87 -9.44
CA LEU A 371 16.11 -1.81 -10.52
C LEU A 371 15.20 -1.14 -11.54
N PHE A 372 15.21 -1.64 -12.77
CA PHE A 372 14.20 -1.32 -13.78
C PHE A 372 13.57 -2.61 -14.33
N LEU A 373 12.35 -2.51 -14.87
CA LEU A 373 11.67 -3.63 -15.51
C LEU A 373 12.30 -3.92 -16.87
N ALA A 374 12.97 -5.06 -17.01
CA ALA A 374 13.54 -5.52 -18.27
C ALA A 374 12.53 -6.27 -19.13
N HIS A 375 11.65 -7.08 -18.51
CA HIS A 375 10.71 -7.93 -19.23
C HIS A 375 9.49 -8.26 -18.39
N LYS A 376 8.34 -8.41 -19.06
CA LYS A 376 7.08 -8.88 -18.49
C LYS A 376 6.34 -9.73 -19.52
N SER A 377 5.85 -10.90 -19.13
CA SER A 377 5.01 -11.74 -19.98
C SER A 377 4.01 -12.57 -19.18
N GLU A 378 2.96 -13.03 -19.86
CA GLU A 378 2.12 -14.13 -19.39
C GLU A 378 2.61 -15.41 -20.09
N ILE A 379 3.39 -16.22 -19.38
CA ILE A 379 4.05 -17.42 -19.94
C ILE A 379 3.10 -18.60 -20.14
N LYS A 380 1.99 -18.58 -19.39
CA LYS A 380 0.83 -19.46 -19.53
C LYS A 380 -0.37 -18.70 -18.99
N LYS A 381 -1.58 -19.02 -19.45
CA LYS A 381 -2.80 -18.42 -18.90
C LYS A 381 -2.78 -18.43 -17.36
N ASP A 382 -2.95 -17.25 -16.77
CA ASP A 382 -2.93 -16.99 -15.33
C ASP A 382 -1.55 -17.24 -14.65
N CYS A 383 -0.46 -17.28 -15.41
CA CYS A 383 0.92 -17.36 -14.91
C CYS A 383 1.80 -16.28 -15.52
N PHE A 384 2.27 -15.38 -14.67
CA PHE A 384 2.96 -14.16 -15.06
C PHE A 384 4.44 -14.22 -14.70
N GLU A 385 5.29 -13.74 -15.58
CA GLU A 385 6.74 -13.59 -15.40
C GLU A 385 7.12 -12.10 -15.46
N TYR A 386 8.01 -11.69 -14.57
CA TYR A 386 8.62 -10.37 -14.54
C TYR A 386 10.13 -10.53 -14.35
N CYS A 387 10.91 -9.74 -15.07
CA CYS A 387 12.35 -9.64 -14.88
C CYS A 387 12.72 -8.19 -14.60
N PHE A 388 13.36 -7.97 -13.47
CA PHE A 388 13.93 -6.69 -13.09
C PHE A 388 15.44 -6.81 -13.01
N MET A 389 16.17 -5.76 -13.38
CA MET A 389 17.64 -5.80 -13.33
C MET A 389 18.24 -4.44 -12.98
N LEU A 390 19.48 -4.48 -12.50
CA LEU A 390 20.32 -3.29 -12.37
C LEU A 390 20.79 -2.82 -13.75
N GLU A 391 21.12 -1.53 -13.86
CA GLU A 391 21.68 -0.91 -15.08
C GLU A 391 22.98 -1.59 -15.54
N ASP A 392 23.80 -2.05 -14.60
CA ASP A 392 25.05 -2.77 -14.89
C ASP A 392 24.84 -4.25 -15.24
N GLY A 393 23.62 -4.78 -15.05
CA GLY A 393 23.27 -6.17 -15.30
C GLY A 393 23.82 -7.19 -14.30
N ASN A 394 24.48 -6.74 -13.22
CA ASN A 394 25.11 -7.63 -12.23
C ASN A 394 24.10 -8.38 -11.35
N LYS A 395 22.89 -7.83 -11.23
CA LYS A 395 21.77 -8.45 -10.51
C LYS A 395 20.53 -8.50 -11.39
N LYS A 396 19.88 -9.66 -11.44
CA LYS A 396 18.57 -9.87 -12.05
C LYS A 396 17.64 -10.56 -11.07
N LEU A 397 16.43 -10.04 -10.94
CA LEU A 397 15.35 -10.61 -10.17
C LEU A 397 14.26 -11.09 -11.11
N TYR A 398 14.04 -12.41 -11.14
CA TYR A 398 12.89 -12.99 -11.80
C TYR A 398 11.80 -13.20 -10.76
N TYR A 399 10.61 -12.68 -11.05
CA TYR A 399 9.40 -12.98 -10.30
C TYR A 399 8.43 -13.78 -11.16
N TRP A 400 7.87 -14.83 -10.59
CA TRP A 400 6.73 -15.53 -11.17
C TRP A 400 5.55 -15.54 -10.21
N ILE A 401 4.35 -15.30 -10.75
CA ILE A 401 3.08 -15.47 -10.04
C ILE A 401 2.27 -16.54 -10.78
N ASN A 402 2.22 -17.75 -10.22
CA ASN A 402 1.43 -18.85 -10.76
C ASN A 402 0.06 -18.86 -10.07
N TRP A 403 -0.99 -18.38 -10.73
CA TRP A 403 -2.37 -18.49 -10.23
C TRP A 403 -3.06 -19.81 -10.61
N THR A 404 -2.36 -20.73 -11.26
CA THR A 404 -2.94 -22.02 -11.65
C THR A 404 -2.82 -23.04 -10.51
N GLY A 405 -3.75 -24.00 -10.48
CA GLY A 405 -3.71 -25.13 -9.56
C GLY A 405 -2.71 -26.21 -9.95
N GLU A 406 -1.88 -25.96 -10.96
CA GLU A 406 -0.93 -26.93 -11.50
C GLU A 406 0.51 -26.38 -11.42
N PRO A 407 1.52 -27.26 -11.24
CA PRO A 407 2.89 -26.83 -11.35
C PRO A 407 3.23 -26.39 -12.78
N ILE A 408 4.07 -25.38 -12.91
CA ILE A 408 4.52 -24.86 -14.22
C ILE A 408 6.03 -25.01 -14.31
N LYS A 409 6.52 -25.51 -15.44
CA LYS A 409 7.94 -25.50 -15.77
C LYS A 409 8.22 -24.27 -16.61
N THR A 410 9.27 -23.53 -16.29
CA THR A 410 9.74 -22.43 -17.13
C THR A 410 10.76 -22.95 -18.13
N ASP A 411 10.91 -22.25 -19.26
CA ASP A 411 11.92 -22.59 -20.27
C ASP A 411 13.34 -22.07 -19.90
N VAL A 412 13.49 -21.46 -18.72
CA VAL A 412 14.75 -20.87 -18.27
C VAL A 412 15.49 -21.78 -17.30
N ARG A 413 16.80 -21.86 -17.48
CA ARG A 413 17.73 -22.47 -16.52
C ARG A 413 18.55 -21.37 -15.87
N LEU A 414 18.53 -21.32 -14.56
CA LEU A 414 19.15 -20.24 -13.79
C LEU A 414 20.06 -20.80 -12.69
N THR A 415 21.06 -19.99 -12.34
CA THR A 415 21.94 -20.19 -11.17
C THR A 415 21.71 -19.02 -10.22
N GLY A 416 21.49 -19.29 -8.95
CA GLY A 416 21.18 -18.26 -7.97
C GLY A 416 20.30 -18.76 -6.83
N LYS A 417 19.55 -17.85 -6.22
CA LYS A 417 18.70 -18.14 -5.05
C LYS A 417 17.24 -18.09 -5.42
N LYS A 418 16.50 -19.15 -5.11
CA LYS A 418 15.04 -19.19 -5.25
C LYS A 418 14.37 -19.06 -3.89
N SER A 419 13.42 -18.14 -3.78
CA SER A 419 12.46 -18.05 -2.69
C SER A 419 11.06 -18.29 -3.25
N GLU A 420 10.27 -19.17 -2.64
CA GLU A 420 8.94 -19.52 -3.13
C GLU A 420 7.96 -19.68 -1.97
N TYR A 421 6.76 -19.13 -2.15
CA TYR A 421 5.66 -19.20 -1.19
C TYR A 421 4.39 -19.67 -1.88
N PHE A 422 3.79 -20.74 -1.36
CA PHE A 422 2.71 -21.46 -2.03
C PHE A 422 1.85 -22.30 -1.07
N GLY A 423 0.72 -22.78 -1.57
CA GLY A 423 -0.17 -23.69 -0.86
C GLY A 423 -1.06 -24.46 -1.84
N GLU A 424 -1.89 -25.36 -1.30
CA GLU A 424 -2.69 -26.27 -2.11
C GLU A 424 -3.91 -25.58 -2.73
N ASN A 425 -4.62 -24.73 -1.97
CA ASN A 425 -5.84 -24.07 -2.45
C ASN A 425 -5.84 -22.56 -2.17
N LEU A 426 -6.42 -21.79 -3.10
CA LEU A 426 -6.56 -20.34 -2.97
C LEU A 426 -7.36 -19.88 -1.73
N PHE A 427 -8.22 -20.75 -1.21
CA PHE A 427 -9.09 -20.47 -0.08
C PHE A 427 -8.57 -20.92 1.28
N ASP A 428 -7.42 -21.57 1.29
CA ASP A 428 -6.80 -21.98 2.54
C ASP A 428 -6.40 -20.72 3.30
N LYS A 429 -6.28 -20.83 4.63
CA LYS A 429 -5.91 -19.72 5.50
C LYS A 429 -4.62 -20.03 6.21
N ASN A 430 -3.77 -19.01 6.32
CA ASN A 430 -2.55 -19.15 7.09
C ASN A 430 -2.87 -19.23 8.59
N SER A 431 -2.40 -20.26 9.27
CA SER A 431 -2.53 -20.40 10.72
C SER A 431 -1.40 -21.26 11.27
N ASP A 432 -1.20 -21.26 12.59
CA ASP A 432 -0.16 -22.06 13.24
C ASP A 432 -0.20 -23.56 12.88
N ASN A 433 -1.38 -24.09 12.51
CA ASN A 433 -1.56 -25.50 12.14
C ASN A 433 -1.66 -25.73 10.62
N THR A 434 -1.71 -24.66 9.82
CA THR A 434 -1.90 -24.70 8.36
C THR A 434 -1.06 -23.59 7.72
N GLU A 435 0.21 -23.50 8.10
CA GLU A 435 1.12 -22.50 7.52
C GLU A 435 1.41 -22.89 6.06
N PHE A 436 1.35 -21.91 5.17
CA PHE A 436 1.76 -22.11 3.79
C PHE A 436 3.26 -22.37 3.69
N GLN A 437 3.66 -23.12 2.66
CA GLN A 437 5.06 -23.51 2.50
C GLN A 437 5.87 -22.30 2.03
N TYR A 438 6.96 -22.03 2.74
CA TYR A 438 7.93 -20.99 2.39
C TYR A 438 9.31 -21.63 2.27
N ASN A 439 9.82 -21.71 1.05
CA ASN A 439 11.07 -22.39 0.75
C ASN A 439 12.11 -21.41 0.23
N MET A 440 13.34 -21.54 0.71
CA MET A 440 14.52 -20.86 0.15
C MET A 440 15.55 -21.92 -0.21
N MET A 441 16.06 -21.90 -1.44
CA MET A 441 17.05 -22.87 -1.90
C MET A 441 18.03 -22.21 -2.87
N ASP A 442 19.29 -22.68 -2.86
CA ASP A 442 20.27 -22.36 -3.88
C ASP A 442 20.08 -23.30 -5.10
N PHE A 443 20.17 -22.74 -6.29
CA PHE A 443 20.02 -23.43 -7.57
C PHE A 443 21.29 -23.25 -8.41
N VAL A 444 21.73 -24.31 -9.09
CA VAL A 444 22.85 -24.28 -10.04
C VAL A 444 22.36 -24.85 -11.37
N ASP A 445 22.39 -24.02 -12.42
CA ASP A 445 21.98 -24.33 -13.79
C ASP A 445 20.77 -25.28 -13.87
N SER A 446 19.68 -24.87 -13.23
CA SER A 446 18.54 -25.73 -13.00
C SER A 446 17.27 -25.13 -13.58
N GLU A 447 16.42 -26.00 -14.15
CA GLU A 447 15.09 -25.64 -14.62
C GLU A 447 14.25 -25.11 -13.44
N VAL A 448 13.61 -23.96 -13.60
CA VAL A 448 12.74 -23.41 -12.56
C VAL A 448 11.35 -24.03 -12.68
N LYS A 449 10.97 -24.77 -11.64
CA LYS A 449 9.60 -25.30 -11.48
C LYS A 449 8.87 -24.43 -10.49
N LEU A 450 7.69 -23.97 -10.86
CA LEU A 450 6.78 -23.16 -10.05
C LEU A 450 5.73 -24.08 -9.44
N ALA A 451 5.56 -24.00 -8.12
CA ALA A 451 4.46 -24.68 -7.44
C ALA A 451 3.10 -24.10 -7.87
N PRO A 452 2.00 -24.88 -7.74
CA PRO A 452 0.64 -24.33 -7.83
C PRO A 452 0.46 -23.12 -6.90
N TYR A 453 -0.39 -22.17 -7.31
CA TYR A 453 -0.80 -21.03 -6.47
C TYR A 453 0.37 -20.38 -5.71
N SER A 454 1.40 -19.95 -6.44
CA SER A 454 2.68 -19.54 -5.87
C SER A 454 3.11 -18.15 -6.27
N VAL A 455 3.88 -17.52 -5.38
CA VAL A 455 4.78 -16.42 -5.69
C VAL A 455 6.22 -16.91 -5.56
N THR A 456 7.00 -16.73 -6.62
CA THR A 456 8.41 -17.13 -6.68
C THR A 456 9.27 -15.92 -7.00
N LEU A 457 10.37 -15.77 -6.28
CA LEU A 457 11.51 -14.92 -6.62
C LEU A 457 12.71 -15.81 -6.93
N PHE A 458 13.43 -15.50 -8.00
CA PHE A 458 14.74 -16.04 -8.28
C PHE A 458 15.73 -14.90 -8.50
N GLU A 459 16.73 -14.82 -7.62
CA GLU A 459 17.80 -13.82 -7.67
C GLU A 459 19.02 -14.43 -8.35
N VAL A 460 19.37 -13.88 -9.51
CA VAL A 460 20.61 -14.19 -10.24
C VAL A 460 21.63 -13.11 -9.91
N ILE A 461 22.75 -13.53 -9.33
CA ILE A 461 23.92 -12.68 -9.08
C ILE A 461 25.01 -13.19 -10.01
N ASN A 462 25.37 -12.37 -11.00
CA ASN A 462 26.52 -12.64 -11.84
C ASN A 462 27.77 -12.22 -11.05
N ASN A 463 28.64 -13.18 -10.73
CA ASN A 463 29.96 -12.89 -10.13
C ASN A 463 30.96 -12.40 -11.18
#